data_AF-A0A2D8VFR1-F1
#
_entry.id   AF-A0A2D8VFR1-F1
#
_cell.length_a   1.000
_cell.length_b   1.000
_cell.length_c   1.000
_cell.angle_alpha   90.00
_cell.angle_beta   90.00
_cell.angle_gamma   90.00
#
_symmetry.space_group_name_H-M   'P 1'
#
loop_
_entity.id
_entity.type
_entity.pdbx_description
1 polymer ?
#
loop_
_entity_poly.entity_id
_entity_poly.type
_entity_poly.pdbx_seq_one_letter_code
_entity_poly.pdbx_strand_id
1 'polypeptide(L)' 'MKKEKEPPMDEFRFHYHLGDATETSDKYFIARNLQEASEMFDYACLRKHLQAQVSKVEQWNRWTNKWETVENPSDLLAQA' A
#
# COMPACT_ATOMS: atom_id res chain seq x y z
N MET A 1 -28.88 14.81 -12.20
CA MET A 1 -28.31 13.61 -11.56
C MET A 1 -27.08 14.04 -10.78
N LYS A 2 -27.10 14.01 -9.45
CA LYS A 2 -25.88 14.27 -8.66
C LYS A 2 -24.98 13.06 -8.90
N LYS A 3 -23.82 13.24 -9.54
CA LYS A 3 -22.83 12.17 -9.64
C LYS A 3 -22.39 11.87 -8.21
N GLU A 4 -22.67 10.68 -7.71
CA GLU A 4 -22.06 10.21 -6.48
C GLU A 4 -20.55 10.29 -6.69
N LYS A 5 -19.87 11.10 -5.89
CA LYS A 5 -18.40 11.14 -5.93
C LYS A 5 -17.93 9.82 -5.35
N GLU A 6 -17.13 9.09 -6.13
CA GLU A 6 -16.42 7.94 -5.59
C GLU A 6 -15.63 8.36 -4.34
N PRO A 7 -15.62 7.53 -3.29
CA PRO A 7 -14.86 7.82 -2.10
C PRO A 7 -13.38 8.02 -2.45
N PRO A 8 -12.67 8.92 -1.75
CA PRO A 8 -11.25 9.13 -1.99
C PRO A 8 -10.48 7.82 -1.78
N MET A 9 -9.56 7.55 -2.71
CA MET A 9 -8.64 6.42 -2.64
C MET A 9 -7.20 6.92 -2.69
N ASP A 10 -6.36 6.24 -1.95
CA ASP A 10 -4.93 6.45 -1.83
C ASP A 10 -4.16 5.40 -2.62
N GLU A 11 -2.95 5.76 -3.02
CA GLU A 11 -2.04 4.86 -3.71
C GLU A 11 -0.94 4.41 -2.74
N PHE A 12 -0.73 3.10 -2.66
CA PHE A 12 0.25 2.48 -1.78
C PHE A 12 1.24 1.66 -2.59
N ARG A 13 2.51 1.65 -2.17
CA ARG A 13 3.60 0.86 -2.73
C ARG A 13 4.19 -0.03 -1.64
N PHE A 14 4.13 -1.34 -1.86
CA PHE A 14 4.69 -2.37 -1.00
C PHE A 14 6.01 -2.85 -1.57
N HIS A 15 7.08 -2.69 -0.80
CA HIS A 15 8.41 -3.22 -1.08
C HIS A 15 8.55 -4.56 -0.36
N TYR A 16 8.82 -5.65 -1.08
CA TYR A 16 8.86 -6.99 -0.50
C TYR A 16 9.97 -7.86 -1.10
N HIS A 17 10.42 -8.88 -0.37
CA HIS A 17 11.30 -9.93 -0.88
C HIS A 17 10.63 -11.30 -0.76
N LEU A 18 11.08 -12.26 -1.56
CA LEU A 18 10.54 -13.62 -1.60
C LEU A 18 11.49 -14.60 -0.89
N GLY A 19 11.06 -15.18 0.23
CA GLY A 19 11.88 -16.12 1.00
C GLY A 19 13.25 -15.53 1.36
N ASP A 20 14.33 -16.25 1.04
CA ASP A 20 15.72 -15.81 1.28
C ASP A 20 16.31 -15.02 0.10
N ALA A 21 15.50 -14.63 -0.89
CA ALA A 21 15.97 -13.88 -2.04
C ALA A 21 16.46 -12.49 -1.61
N THR A 22 17.64 -12.10 -2.08
CA THR A 22 18.22 -10.76 -1.87
C THR A 22 17.52 -9.69 -2.73
N GLU A 23 16.72 -10.11 -3.71
CA GLU A 23 16.03 -9.21 -4.62
C GLU A 23 14.72 -8.71 -4.02
N THR A 24 14.59 -7.39 -3.96
CA THR A 24 13.37 -6.69 -3.57
C THR A 24 12.50 -6.41 -4.79
N SER A 25 11.19 -6.58 -4.64
CA SER A 25 10.16 -6.30 -5.63
C SER A 25 9.16 -5.29 -5.09
N ASP A 26 8.49 -4.61 -6.00
CA ASP A 26 7.46 -3.63 -5.71
C ASP A 26 6.07 -4.08 -6.13
N LYS A 27 5.05 -3.70 -5.37
CA LYS A 27 3.65 -3.86 -5.76
C LYS A 27 2.81 -2.66 -5.37
N TYR A 28 2.00 -2.18 -6.31
CA TYR A 28 1.19 -0.99 -6.16
C TYR A 28 -0.30 -1.35 -5.99
N PHE A 29 -0.98 -0.61 -5.12
CA PHE A 29 -2.41 -0.77 -4.86
C PHE A 29 -3.09 0.59 -4.73
N ILE A 30 -4.33 0.67 -5.19
CA ILE A 30 -5.24 1.78 -4.90
C ILE A 30 -6.25 1.26 -3.89
N ALA A 31 -6.33 1.89 -2.72
CA ALA A 31 -7.16 1.44 -1.61
C ALA A 31 -7.64 2.63 -0.78
N ARG A 32 -8.65 2.41 0.07
CA ARG A 32 -9.21 3.45 0.95
C ARG A 32 -8.31 3.79 2.12
N ASN A 33 -7.43 2.87 2.51
CA ASN A 33 -6.46 3.03 3.59
C ASN A 33 -5.39 1.93 3.52
N LEU A 34 -4.37 2.03 4.37
CA LEU A 34 -3.28 1.06 4.46
C LEU A 34 -3.76 -0.36 4.81
N GLN A 35 -4.77 -0.48 5.67
CA GLN A 35 -5.32 -1.78 6.10
C GLN A 35 -5.87 -2.54 4.88
N GLU A 36 -6.73 -1.90 4.08
CA GLU A 36 -7.26 -2.51 2.86
C GLU A 36 -6.15 -2.82 1.85
N ALA A 37 -5.18 -1.92 1.67
CA ALA A 37 -4.04 -2.18 0.79
C ALA A 37 -3.22 -3.41 1.23
N SER A 38 -3.08 -3.60 2.55
CA SER A 38 -2.37 -4.75 3.14
C SER A 38 -3.13 -6.04 2.91
N GLU A 39 -4.46 -6.04 3.10
CA GLU A 39 -5.32 -7.19 2.77
C GLU A 39 -5.25 -7.56 1.29
N MET A 40 -5.21 -6.56 0.40
CA MET A 40 -5.02 -6.79 -1.04
C MET A 40 -3.65 -7.38 -1.35
N PHE A 41 -2.60 -6.99 -0.63
CA PHE A 41 -1.26 -7.56 -0.77
C PHE A 41 -1.21 -9.01 -0.31
N ASP A 42 -1.74 -9.31 0.87
CA ASP A 42 -1.81 -10.66 1.43
C ASP A 42 -2.58 -11.60 0.49
N TYR A 43 -3.73 -11.13 -0.02
CA TYR A 43 -4.52 -11.89 -0.99
C TYR A 43 -3.75 -12.15 -2.29
N ALA A 44 -3.00 -11.16 -2.80
CA ALA A 44 -2.20 -11.32 -4.00
C ALA A 44 -1.06 -12.33 -3.81
N CYS A 45 -0.44 -12.36 -2.63
CA CYS A 45 0.59 -13.33 -2.28
C CYS A 45 0.01 -14.74 -2.14
N LEU A 46 -1.10 -14.87 -1.42
CA LEU A 46 -1.81 -16.14 -1.23
C LEU A 46 -2.19 -16.79 -2.56
N ARG A 47 -2.77 -16.02 -3.48
CA ARG A 47 -3.18 -16.51 -4.82
C ARG A 47 -2.03 -17.07 -5.66
N LYS A 48 -0.81 -16.60 -5.41
CA LYS A 48 0.38 -17.01 -6.14
C LYS A 48 1.24 -18.00 -5.35
N HIS A 49 0.78 -18.42 -4.16
CA HIS A 49 1.57 -19.21 -3.21
C HIS A 49 2.94 -18.59 -2.92
N LEU A 50 3.01 -17.25 -2.87
CA LEU A 50 4.24 -16.52 -2.60
C LEU A 50 4.39 -16.31 -1.09
N GLN A 51 5.56 -16.69 -0.57
CA GLN A 51 5.99 -16.28 0.76
C GLN A 51 6.75 -14.96 0.64
N ALA A 52 5.99 -13.86 0.60
CA ALA A 52 6.52 -12.52 0.56
C ALA A 52 6.67 -11.94 1.97
N GLN A 53 7.76 -11.24 2.22
CA GLN A 53 7.97 -10.46 3.43
C GLN A 53 8.05 -8.99 3.04
N VAL A 54 7.17 -8.17 3.62
CA VAL A 54 7.16 -6.72 3.37
C VAL A 54 8.28 -6.07 4.16
N SER A 55 9.13 -5.32 3.48
CA SER A 55 10.23 -4.56 4.08
C SER A 55 9.85 -3.10 4.33
N LYS A 56 9.01 -2.52 3.46
CA LYS A 56 8.58 -1.12 3.53
C LYS A 56 7.24 -0.93 2.84
N VAL A 57 6.42 -0.01 3.36
CA VAL A 57 5.24 0.51 2.66
C VAL A 57 5.35 2.01 2.52
N GLU A 58 5.01 2.52 1.34
CA GLU A 58 4.95 3.95 1.05
C GLU A 58 3.54 4.32 0.57
N GLN A 59 3.12 5.55 0.88
CA GLN A 59 1.91 6.15 0.34
C GLN A 59 2.29 7.27 -0.63
N TRP A 60 1.54 7.41 -1.71
CA TRP A 60 1.73 8.49 -2.66
C TRP A 60 1.16 9.80 -2.13
N ASN A 61 2.04 10.78 -1.93
CA ASN A 61 1.62 12.14 -1.65
C ASN A 61 1.47 12.92 -2.96
N ARG A 62 0.21 13.13 -3.36
CA ARG A 62 -0.15 13.84 -4.61
C ARG A 62 0.26 15.31 -4.61
N TRP A 63 0.42 15.92 -3.44
CA TRP A 63 0.77 17.33 -3.30
C TRP A 63 2.28 17.55 -3.45
N THR A 64 3.08 16.65 -2.89
CA THR A 64 4.55 16.71 -2.97
C THR A 64 5.12 15.92 -4.16
N ASN A 65 4.28 15.15 -4.86
CA ASN A 65 4.63 14.29 -5.98
C ASN A 65 5.72 13.27 -5.62
N LYS A 66 5.61 12.68 -4.41
CA LYS A 66 6.60 11.77 -3.83
C LYS A 66 5.94 10.61 -3.09
N TRP A 67 6.68 9.51 -2.99
CA TRP A 67 6.36 8.40 -2.12
C TRP A 67 6.89 8.68 -0.72
N GLU A 68 6.03 8.57 0.29
CA GLU A 68 6.34 8.83 1.69
C GLU A 68 6.17 7.53 2.49
N THR A 69 7.19 7.16 3.28
CA THR A 69 7.15 5.94 4.11
C THR A 69 6.01 6.03 5.11
N VAL A 70 5.21 4.96 5.22
CA VAL A 70 4.19 4.87 6.27
C VAL A 70 4.85 4.27 7.50
N GLU A 71 5.42 5.13 8.36
CA GLU A 71 6.20 4.71 9.53
C GLU A 71 5.31 4.26 10.71
N ASN A 72 4.04 4.69 10.75
CA ASN A 72 3.11 4.33 11.82
C ASN A 72 1.65 4.49 11.36
N PRO A 73 0.75 3.50 11.55
CA PRO A 73 -0.68 3.64 11.21
C PRO A 73 -1.37 4.83 11.90
N SER A 74 -0.82 5.30 13.02
CA SER A 74 -1.33 6.45 13.78
C SER A 74 -1.06 7.80 13.12
N ASP A 75 -0.06 7.93 12.25
CA ASP A 75 0.25 9.20 11.59
C ASP A 75 -0.76 9.55 10.48
N LEU A 76 -1.57 8.57 10.06
CA LEU A 76 -2.68 8.75 9.12
C LEU A 76 -3.94 9.32 9.79
N LEU A 77 -4.05 9.29 11.12
CA LEU A 77 -5.18 9.84 11.87
C LEU A 77 -5.00 11.33 12.23
N ALA A 78 -3.79 11.88 12.08
CA ALA A 78 -3.47 13.25 12.47
C ALA A 78 -3.80 14.31 11.40
N GLN A 79 -4.36 13.91 10.25
CA GLN A 79 -4.69 14.81 9.13
C GLN A 79 -6.21 15.00 8.92
N ALA A 80 -7.03 14.65 9.92
CA ALA A 80 -8.49 14.85 9.91
C ALA A 80 -8.91 16.22 10.49
#